data_AF-A0A537TU69-F1
#
_entry.id   AF-A0A537TU69-F1
#
_cell.length_a   1.000
_cell.length_b   1.000
_cell.length_c   1.000
_cell.angle_alpha   90.00
_cell.angle_beta   90.00
_cell.angle_gamma   90.00
#
_symmetry.space_group_name_H-M   'P 1'
#
loop_
_entity.id
_entity.type
_entity.pdbx_description
1 polymer ?
#
loop_
_entity_poly.entity_id
_entity_poly.type
_entity_poly.pdbx_seq_one_letter_code
_entity_poly.pdbx_strand_id
1 'polypeptide(L)'
;VVIIAVPYASHESILDEIKPAVAGKIVVDAVVPLVPPKVSVVKLPPDGSAALIAQRLLAGTARVQAAFHNVSAAKLHSSGPVDCDVLVFGDEQAARAVVIELANAAGTRGVDGGPLANSAAAEALTSVLIGINRRYKVEGAGIRITGLPLAQR
;
A
#
# COMPACT_ATOMS: atom_id res chain seq x y z
N VAL A 1 -15.04 2.59 -2.28
CA VAL A 1 -13.56 2.51 -2.27
C VAL A 1 -13.12 1.88 -3.58
N VAL A 2 -12.02 2.34 -4.18
CA VAL A 2 -11.40 1.73 -5.37
C VAL A 2 -9.93 1.44 -5.03
N ILE A 3 -9.45 0.22 -5.30
CA ILE A 3 -8.05 -0.16 -5.04
C ILE A 3 -7.30 -0.20 -6.37
N ILE A 4 -6.15 0.46 -6.43
CA ILE A 4 -5.24 0.45 -7.58
C ILE A 4 -4.15 -0.59 -7.32
N ALA A 5 -4.23 -1.70 -8.04
CA ALA A 5 -3.32 -2.84 -7.92
C ALA A 5 -2.74 -3.22 -9.31
N VAL A 6 -2.27 -2.22 -10.06
CA VAL A 6 -1.67 -2.38 -11.39
C VAL A 6 -0.14 -2.33 -11.31
N PRO A 7 0.59 -2.82 -12.33
CA PRO A 7 2.02 -2.60 -12.42
C PRO A 7 2.36 -1.11 -12.44
N TYR A 8 3.46 -0.72 -11.80
CA TYR A 8 3.91 0.69 -11.74
C TYR A 8 4.03 1.35 -13.13
N ALA A 9 4.46 0.59 -14.14
CA ALA A 9 4.59 1.09 -15.51
C ALA A 9 3.27 1.56 -16.15
N SER A 10 2.12 1.13 -15.63
CA SER A 10 0.78 1.50 -16.11
C SER A 10 0.05 2.42 -15.13
N HIS A 11 0.69 2.83 -14.04
CA HIS A 11 0.04 3.51 -12.92
C HIS A 11 -0.59 4.84 -13.35
N GLU A 12 0.20 5.74 -13.95
CA GLU A 12 -0.28 7.07 -14.35
C GLU A 12 -1.36 7.00 -15.44
N SER A 13 -1.17 6.17 -16.47
CA SER A 13 -2.14 6.05 -17.55
C SER A 13 -3.50 5.51 -17.07
N ILE A 14 -3.48 4.54 -16.14
CA ILE A 14 -4.71 4.01 -15.54
C ILE A 14 -5.39 5.07 -14.67
N LEU A 15 -4.63 5.82 -13.87
CA LEU A 15 -5.19 6.89 -13.05
C LEU A 15 -5.88 7.97 -13.90
N ASP A 16 -5.26 8.37 -15.01
CA ASP A 16 -5.84 9.32 -15.96
C ASP A 16 -7.14 8.80 -16.57
N GLU A 17 -7.16 7.52 -16.99
CA GLU A 17 -8.34 6.88 -17.57
C GLU A 17 -9.51 6.78 -16.58
N ILE A 18 -9.24 6.37 -15.34
CA ILE A 18 -10.29 6.16 -14.33
C ILE A 18 -10.69 7.43 -13.60
N LYS A 19 -9.98 8.56 -13.79
CA LYS A 19 -10.20 9.81 -13.05
C LYS A 19 -11.69 10.22 -12.98
N PRO A 20 -12.48 10.18 -14.06
CA PRO A 20 -13.91 10.49 -13.99
C PRO A 20 -14.71 9.48 -13.15
N ALA A 21 -14.33 8.20 -13.19
CA ALA A 21 -15.01 7.13 -12.49
C ALA A 21 -14.72 7.11 -10.98
N VAL A 22 -13.65 7.78 -10.53
CA VAL A 22 -13.24 7.83 -9.11
C VAL A 22 -13.62 9.13 -8.40
N ALA A 23 -14.34 10.04 -9.05
CA ALA A 23 -14.78 11.30 -8.46
C ALA A 23 -15.53 11.08 -7.12
N GLY A 24 -15.08 11.78 -6.07
CA GLY A 24 -15.60 11.70 -4.70
C GLY A 24 -15.28 10.42 -3.94
N LYS A 25 -14.61 9.43 -4.56
CA LYS A 25 -14.31 8.13 -3.95
C LYS A 25 -13.02 8.19 -3.13
N ILE A 26 -12.88 7.21 -2.24
CA ILE A 26 -11.58 6.84 -1.65
C ILE A 26 -10.86 5.96 -2.68
N VAL A 27 -9.64 6.35 -3.06
CA VAL A 27 -8.75 5.59 -3.92
C VAL A 27 -7.58 5.11 -3.07
N VAL A 28 -7.40 3.79 -3.00
CA VAL A 28 -6.31 3.16 -2.26
C VAL A 28 -5.25 2.74 -3.25
N ASP A 29 -4.09 3.37 -3.21
CA ASP A 29 -2.93 3.00 -3.99
C ASP A 29 -2.15 1.89 -3.26
N ALA A 30 -2.00 0.74 -3.92
CA ALA A 30 -1.19 -0.39 -3.47
C ALA A 30 0.04 -0.61 -4.38
N VAL A 31 0.30 0.31 -5.30
CA VAL A 31 1.39 0.20 -6.27
C VAL A 31 2.71 0.50 -5.59
N VAL A 32 3.73 -0.28 -6.00
CA VAL A 32 5.11 -0.09 -5.57
C VAL A 32 5.97 0.12 -6.80
N PRO A 33 6.86 1.13 -6.83
CA PRO A 33 7.71 1.45 -7.97
C PRO A 33 8.88 0.45 -8.13
N LEU A 34 8.56 -0.81 -8.40
CA LEU A 34 9.55 -1.86 -8.66
C LEU A 34 10.08 -1.77 -10.08
N VAL A 35 11.41 -1.75 -10.23
CA VAL A 35 12.09 -1.70 -11.54
C VAL A 35 12.86 -3.00 -11.78
N PRO A 36 12.35 -3.90 -12.65
CA PRO A 36 13.07 -5.09 -13.08
C PRO A 36 14.40 -4.74 -13.79
N PRO A 37 15.44 -5.60 -13.71
CA PRO A 37 15.48 -6.87 -12.99
C PRO A 37 15.80 -6.74 -11.48
N LYS A 38 16.18 -5.55 -11.01
CA LYS A 38 16.71 -5.32 -9.64
C LYS A 38 15.63 -4.89 -8.64
N VAL A 39 14.58 -5.70 -8.49
CA VAL A 39 13.41 -5.39 -7.63
C VAL A 39 13.70 -5.37 -6.12
N SER A 40 14.85 -5.89 -5.68
CA SER A 40 15.29 -5.85 -4.27
C SER A 40 16.13 -4.60 -3.92
N VAL A 41 16.07 -3.57 -4.76
CA VAL A 41 16.70 -2.26 -4.54
C VAL A 41 15.61 -1.21 -4.65
N VAL A 42 15.52 -0.34 -3.64
CA VAL A 42 14.52 0.73 -3.59
C VAL A 42 14.70 1.68 -4.78
N LYS A 43 13.58 2.02 -5.43
CA LYS A 43 13.49 2.96 -6.55
C LYS A 43 12.24 3.82 -6.39
N LEU A 44 12.35 4.92 -5.66
CA LEU A 44 11.24 5.86 -5.51
C LEU A 44 11.21 6.86 -6.67
N PRO A 45 10.03 7.32 -7.11
CA PRO A 45 9.90 8.35 -8.13
C PRO A 45 10.34 9.73 -7.63
N PRO A 46 10.54 10.71 -8.53
CA PRO A 46 10.84 12.10 -8.17
C PRO A 46 9.79 12.72 -7.22
N ASP A 47 8.52 12.38 -7.41
CA ASP A 47 7.40 12.79 -6.54
C ASP A 47 7.47 12.17 -5.14
N GLY A 48 8.42 11.26 -4.88
CA GLY A 48 8.67 10.63 -3.59
C GLY A 48 8.03 9.24 -3.45
N SER A 49 6.83 9.03 -4.00
CA SER A 49 6.11 7.75 -3.93
C SER A 49 5.06 7.61 -5.04
N ALA A 50 4.60 6.39 -5.34
CA ALA A 50 3.49 6.15 -6.27
C ALA A 50 2.20 6.80 -5.77
N ALA A 51 1.93 6.73 -4.46
CA ALA A 51 0.74 7.35 -3.89
C ALA A 51 0.75 8.89 -4.00
N LEU A 52 1.92 9.53 -3.94
CA LEU A 52 2.05 10.98 -4.16
C LEU A 52 1.79 11.35 -5.63
N ILE A 53 2.19 10.49 -6.59
CA ILE A 53 1.79 10.63 -7.99
C ILE A 53 0.26 10.53 -8.12
N ALA A 54 -0.37 9.54 -7.46
CA ALA A 54 -1.82 9.39 -7.46
C ALA A 54 -2.53 10.62 -6.87
N GLN A 55 -2.03 11.16 -5.77
CA GLN A 55 -2.57 12.37 -5.15
C GLN A 55 -2.48 13.57 -6.09
N ARG A 56 -1.35 13.75 -6.80
CA ARG A 56 -1.18 14.82 -7.78
C ARG A 56 -2.16 14.69 -8.95
N LEU A 57 -2.29 13.49 -9.53
CA LEU A 57 -3.15 13.26 -10.69
C LEU A 57 -4.65 13.35 -10.35
N LEU A 58 -5.04 12.90 -9.15
CA LEU A 58 -6.42 12.89 -8.68
C LEU A 58 -6.77 14.07 -7.77
N ALA A 59 -5.91 15.09 -7.68
CA ALA A 59 -6.12 16.27 -6.85
C ALA A 59 -7.49 16.90 -7.11
N GLY A 60 -8.22 17.19 -6.04
CA GLY A 60 -9.59 17.73 -6.10
C GLY A 60 -10.65 16.76 -6.65
N THR A 61 -10.27 15.55 -7.07
CA THR A 61 -11.18 14.56 -7.66
C THR A 61 -11.47 13.41 -6.70
N ALA A 62 -10.44 12.85 -6.06
CA ALA A 62 -10.58 11.70 -5.17
C ALA A 62 -9.75 11.85 -3.89
N ARG A 63 -10.06 11.02 -2.89
CA ARG A 63 -9.37 10.98 -1.59
C ARG A 63 -8.38 9.84 -1.60
N VAL A 64 -7.11 10.16 -1.90
CA VAL A 64 -6.05 9.16 -2.06
C VAL A 64 -5.53 8.68 -0.70
N GLN A 65 -5.39 7.37 -0.57
CA GLN A 65 -4.79 6.66 0.56
C GLN A 65 -3.77 5.68 0.02
N ALA A 66 -2.76 5.31 0.81
CA ALA A 66 -1.77 4.30 0.43
C ALA A 66 -1.82 3.13 1.42
N ALA A 67 -1.92 1.90 0.94
CA ALA A 67 -1.96 0.71 1.79
C ALA A 67 -1.57 -0.57 1.01
N PHE A 68 -1.39 -1.67 1.73
CA PHE A 68 -1.16 -3.02 1.17
C PHE A 68 0.18 -3.24 0.43
N HIS A 69 1.14 -2.32 0.52
CA HIS A 69 2.48 -2.49 -0.07
C HIS A 69 3.28 -3.66 0.54
N ASN A 70 3.09 -3.88 1.84
CA ASN A 70 3.94 -4.75 2.66
C ASN A 70 3.31 -6.10 3.04
N VAL A 71 2.24 -6.51 2.34
CA VAL A 71 1.55 -7.78 2.57
C VAL A 71 1.70 -8.71 1.37
N SER A 72 1.86 -10.01 1.63
CA SER A 72 1.98 -11.01 0.58
C SER A 72 0.62 -11.34 -0.03
N ALA A 73 0.51 -11.16 -1.35
CA ALA A 73 -0.66 -11.60 -2.11
C ALA A 73 -0.93 -13.11 -1.96
N ALA A 74 0.12 -13.94 -1.87
CA ALA A 74 -0.05 -15.38 -1.66
C ALA A 74 -0.68 -15.70 -0.30
N LYS A 75 -0.28 -14.99 0.75
CA LYS A 75 -0.89 -15.14 2.09
C LYS A 75 -2.33 -14.64 2.13
N LEU A 76 -2.65 -13.54 1.45
CA LEU A 76 -4.02 -13.04 1.36
C LEU A 76 -4.97 -14.02 0.66
N HIS A 77 -4.48 -14.81 -0.31
CA HIS A 77 -5.28 -15.85 -0.96
C HIS A 77 -5.34 -17.17 -0.17
N SER A 78 -4.52 -17.32 0.87
CA SER A 78 -4.51 -18.51 1.70
C SER A 78 -5.63 -18.47 2.75
N SER A 79 -6.05 -19.63 3.24
CA SER A 79 -7.04 -19.74 4.33
C SER A 79 -6.43 -19.55 5.73
N GLY A 80 -5.11 -19.33 5.82
CA GLY A 80 -4.39 -19.20 7.07
C GLY A 80 -4.26 -17.74 7.53
N PRO A 81 -3.79 -17.51 8.78
CA PRO A 81 -3.54 -16.16 9.26
C PRO A 81 -2.46 -15.47 8.42
N VAL A 82 -2.72 -14.24 7.96
CA VAL A 82 -1.74 -13.45 7.18
C VAL A 82 -0.55 -13.02 8.04
N ASP A 83 -0.80 -12.80 9.34
CA ASP A 83 0.17 -12.39 10.36
C ASP A 83 1.06 -11.21 9.94
N CYS A 84 0.43 -10.18 9.35
CA CYS A 84 1.10 -8.97 8.89
C CYS A 84 0.28 -7.74 9.28
N ASP A 85 0.96 -6.68 9.68
CA ASP A 85 0.35 -5.35 9.80
C ASP A 85 0.39 -4.64 8.45
N VAL A 86 -0.71 -4.01 8.05
CA VAL A 86 -0.75 -3.15 6.85
C VAL A 86 -0.63 -1.71 7.29
N LEU A 87 0.43 -1.03 6.86
CA LEU A 87 0.57 0.41 7.09
C LEU A 87 -0.36 1.16 6.14
N VAL A 88 -1.15 2.08 6.69
CA VAL A 88 -2.13 2.90 5.96
C VAL A 88 -1.78 4.37 6.09
N PHE A 89 -1.64 5.06 4.96
CA PHE A 89 -1.26 6.48 4.89
C PHE A 89 -2.29 7.31 4.15
N GLY A 90 -2.43 8.57 4.53
CA GLY A 90 -3.29 9.53 3.83
C GLY A 90 -3.56 10.78 4.66
N ASP A 91 -3.91 11.88 4.02
CA ASP A 91 -4.04 13.18 4.73
C ASP A 91 -5.44 13.39 5.35
N GLU A 92 -6.47 12.74 4.79
CA GLU A 92 -7.81 12.74 5.36
C GLU A 92 -7.99 11.56 6.34
N GLN A 93 -8.08 11.87 7.65
CA GLN A 93 -8.18 10.87 8.71
C GLN A 93 -9.42 9.96 8.57
N ALA A 94 -10.57 10.51 8.17
CA ALA A 94 -11.80 9.74 8.00
C ALA A 94 -11.67 8.71 6.86
N ALA A 95 -11.06 9.07 5.74
CA ALA A 95 -10.77 8.14 4.65
C ALA A 95 -9.74 7.09 5.08
N ARG A 96 -8.71 7.48 5.84
CA ARG A 96 -7.70 6.56 6.37
C ARG A 96 -8.30 5.50 7.30
N ALA A 97 -9.22 5.90 8.18
CA ALA A 97 -9.94 4.99 9.06
C ALA A 97 -10.73 3.91 8.29
N VAL A 98 -11.40 4.30 7.19
CA VAL A 98 -12.11 3.32 6.32
C VAL A 98 -11.14 2.30 5.71
N VAL A 99 -9.94 2.72 5.32
CA VAL A 99 -8.93 1.81 4.74
C VAL A 99 -8.29 0.91 5.81
N ILE A 100 -8.16 1.39 7.05
CA ILE A 100 -7.74 0.55 8.20
C ILE A 100 -8.76 -0.57 8.44
N GLU A 101 -10.05 -0.25 8.45
CA GLU A 101 -11.11 -1.27 8.59
C GLU A 101 -11.12 -2.26 7.42
N LEU A 102 -10.84 -1.79 6.20
CA LEU A 102 -10.68 -2.67 5.05
C LEU A 102 -9.49 -3.63 5.21
N ALA A 103 -8.37 -3.15 5.74
CA ALA A 103 -7.21 -4.00 6.02
C ALA A 103 -7.52 -5.04 7.12
N ASN A 104 -8.26 -4.66 8.15
CA ASN A 104 -8.73 -5.59 9.18
C ASN A 104 -9.63 -6.68 8.59
N ALA A 105 -10.60 -6.28 7.75
CA ALA A 105 -11.50 -7.21 7.05
C ALA A 105 -10.77 -8.16 6.10
N ALA A 106 -9.59 -7.79 5.59
CA ALA A 106 -8.73 -8.65 4.78
C ALA A 106 -7.89 -9.66 5.59
N GLY A 107 -8.15 -9.81 6.90
CA GLY A 107 -7.42 -10.74 7.78
C GLY A 107 -6.03 -10.25 8.19
N THR A 108 -5.77 -8.95 8.04
CA THR A 108 -4.55 -8.28 8.51
C THR A 108 -4.84 -7.39 9.71
N ARG A 109 -3.84 -6.65 10.21
CA ARG A 109 -4.07 -5.54 11.16
C ARG A 109 -3.71 -4.23 10.50
N GLY A 110 -4.70 -3.39 10.21
CA GLY A 110 -4.46 -2.04 9.72
C GLY A 110 -3.80 -1.18 10.79
N VAL A 111 -2.74 -0.46 10.43
CA VAL A 111 -2.01 0.46 11.31
C VAL A 111 -1.94 1.82 10.65
N ASP A 112 -2.36 2.85 11.39
CA ASP A 112 -2.23 4.24 10.95
C ASP A 112 -0.75 4.63 10.85
N GLY A 113 -0.28 4.86 9.63
CA GLY A 113 1.07 5.29 9.29
C GLY A 113 1.21 6.81 9.13
N GLY A 114 0.13 7.56 9.30
CA GLY A 114 0.12 9.01 9.25
C GLY A 114 -0.07 9.60 7.83
N PRO A 115 0.50 10.79 7.56
CA PRO A 115 0.31 11.54 6.30
C PRO A 115 0.71 10.75 5.05
N LEU A 116 0.14 11.09 3.89
CA LEU A 116 0.40 10.37 2.64
C LEU A 116 1.88 10.39 2.25
N ALA A 117 2.59 11.49 2.56
CA ALA A 117 4.02 11.63 2.29
C ALA A 117 4.89 10.51 2.92
N ASN A 118 4.43 9.87 4.01
CA ASN A 118 5.13 8.76 4.63
C ASN A 118 5.01 7.44 3.85
N SER A 119 4.14 7.36 2.82
CA SER A 119 3.95 6.13 2.04
C SER A 119 5.23 5.66 1.36
N ALA A 120 6.15 6.59 1.05
CA ALA A 120 7.48 6.29 0.54
C ALA A 120 8.22 5.21 1.35
N ALA A 121 8.04 5.20 2.68
CA ALA A 121 8.64 4.20 3.54
C ALA A 121 8.06 2.80 3.31
N ALA A 122 6.74 2.68 3.19
CA ALA A 122 6.08 1.39 2.98
C ALA A 122 6.28 0.86 1.55
N GLU A 123 6.28 1.74 0.56
CA GLU A 123 6.60 1.38 -0.81
C GLU A 123 8.05 0.86 -0.91
N ALA A 124 9.02 1.58 -0.32
CA ALA A 124 10.42 1.16 -0.25
C ALA A 124 10.62 -0.17 0.51
N LEU A 125 9.85 -0.39 1.58
CA LEU A 125 9.91 -1.61 2.38
C LEU A 125 9.66 -2.87 1.53
N THR A 126 8.86 -2.79 0.47
CA THR A 126 8.62 -3.91 -0.44
C THR A 126 9.91 -4.49 -1.03
N SER A 127 10.83 -3.64 -1.50
CA SER A 127 12.14 -4.10 -2.01
C SER A 127 12.96 -4.79 -0.93
N VAL A 128 12.88 -4.31 0.31
CA VAL A 128 13.54 -4.93 1.47
C VAL A 128 12.93 -6.30 1.75
N LEU A 129 11.60 -6.43 1.80
CA LEU A 129 10.90 -7.69 2.02
C LEU A 129 11.19 -8.70 0.91
N ILE A 130 11.27 -8.28 -0.36
CA ILE A 130 11.71 -9.13 -1.47
C ILE A 130 13.14 -9.64 -1.23
N GLY A 131 14.05 -8.77 -0.77
CA GLY A 131 15.41 -9.14 -0.41
C GLY A 131 15.48 -10.13 0.76
N ILE A 132 14.63 -9.96 1.77
CA ILE A 132 14.49 -10.87 2.92
C ILE A 132 13.99 -12.24 2.45
N ASN A 133 12.90 -12.28 1.67
CA ASN A 133 12.35 -13.52 1.10
C ASN A 133 13.43 -14.33 0.38
N ARG A 134 14.23 -13.68 -0.48
CA ARG A 134 15.32 -14.33 -1.22
C ARG A 134 16.44 -14.84 -0.31
N ARG A 135 16.91 -14.02 0.64
CA ARG A 135 18.04 -14.35 1.50
C ARG A 135 17.72 -15.48 2.48
N TYR A 136 16.52 -15.44 3.06
CA TYR A 136 16.09 -16.39 4.08
C TYR A 136 15.24 -17.53 3.53
N LYS A 137 14.96 -17.54 2.21
CA LYS A 137 14.14 -18.55 1.52
C LYS A 137 12.76 -18.71 2.17
N VAL A 138 12.14 -17.58 2.52
CA VAL A 138 10.79 -17.53 3.10
C VAL A 138 9.80 -16.97 2.09
N GLU A 139 8.56 -17.40 2.20
CA GLU A 139 7.46 -16.94 1.35
C GLU A 139 6.62 -15.90 2.09
N GLY A 140 6.61 -14.67 1.56
CA GLY A 140 5.75 -13.61 2.07
C GLY A 140 6.14 -13.10 3.46
N ALA A 141 7.41 -12.77 3.67
CA ALA A 141 7.81 -11.94 4.81
C ALA A 141 6.95 -10.69 4.89
N GLY A 142 6.58 -10.32 6.12
CA GLY A 142 5.80 -9.14 6.44
C GLY A 142 6.39 -8.45 7.67
N ILE A 143 5.64 -7.51 8.23
CA ILE A 143 6.05 -6.77 9.43
C ILE A 143 4.97 -6.79 10.50
N ARG A 144 5.39 -6.56 11.74
CA ARG A 144 4.53 -6.30 12.90
C ARG A 144 5.05 -5.07 13.64
N ILE A 145 4.16 -4.15 13.95
CA ILE A 145 4.38 -3.00 14.81
C ILE A 145 4.09 -3.41 16.25
N THR A 146 5.10 -3.28 17.10
CA THR A 146 5.06 -3.63 18.51
C THR A 146 4.55 -2.48 19.37
N GLY A 147 4.07 -2.76 20.58
CA GLY A 147 3.61 -1.74 21.52
C GLY A 147 2.21 -1.19 21.23
N LEU A 148 1.57 -1.64 20.15
CA LEU A 148 0.15 -1.36 19.91
C LEU A 148 -0.72 -2.35 20.70
N PRO A 149 -1.90 -1.92 21.20
CA PRO A 149 -2.86 -2.83 21.78
C PRO A 149 -3.14 -3.98 20.82
N LEU A 150 -3.35 -5.18 21.37
CA LEU A 150 -3.95 -6.26 20.60
C LEU A 150 -5.38 -5.82 20.31
N ALA A 151 -5.61 -5.14 19.18
CA ALA A 151 -6.95 -5.02 18.63
C ALA A 151 -7.52 -6.45 18.58
N GLN A 152 -8.69 -6.63 19.19
CA GLN A 152 -9.37 -7.93 19.31
C GLN A 152 -9.41 -8.55 17.91
N ARG A 153 -8.64 -9.61 17.72
CA ARG A 153 -8.58 -10.38 16.47
C ARG A 153 -9.89 -11.10 16.24
#